data_AF-A0A453PJI6-F1
#
_entry.id   AF-A0A453PJI6-F1
#
_cell.length_a   1.000
_cell.length_b   1.000
_cell.length_c   1.000
_cell.angle_alpha   90.00
_cell.angle_beta   90.00
_cell.angle_gamma   90.00
#
_symmetry.space_group_name_H-M   'P 1'
#
loop_
_entity.id
_entity.type
_entity.pdbx_description
1 polymer ?
#
loop_
_entity_poly.entity_id
_entity_poly.type
_entity_poly.pdbx_seq_one_letter_code
_entity_poly.pdbx_strand_id
1 'polypeptide(L)'
;MLNRVNFEDTCKGFLEVAKEAVLQTVSVIFEDPGVQDLLAKVYQKDWMDGMVTEYLVATFADYFGDVKLYIEDRSFRRFVESCLEETIVVYVDHLLSQKNYIKEETVERMRLDEEVLMDFFREHTSVTKVENRVRILADLRELASAESLDSFTLIYTNILEHQPDCPSEVVEKLVALREGIPRKEAKEVVQECKEIYENSLIDGNP
;
A
#
# COMPACT_ATOMS: atom_id res chain seq x y z
N MET A 1 1.42 54.14 -5.40
CA MET A 1 0.96 52.99 -4.60
C MET A 1 2.06 51.94 -4.65
N LEU A 2 2.69 51.63 -3.53
CA LEU A 2 3.67 50.53 -3.47
C LEU A 2 2.92 49.21 -3.69
N ASN A 3 3.30 48.46 -4.73
CA ASN A 3 2.95 47.05 -4.87
C ASN A 3 3.47 46.33 -3.61
N ARG A 4 2.56 46.03 -2.68
CA ARG A 4 2.89 45.15 -1.57
C ARG A 4 3.19 43.78 -2.16
N VAL A 5 4.39 43.27 -1.95
CA VAL A 5 4.76 41.89 -2.29
C VAL A 5 3.74 40.96 -1.63
N ASN A 6 3.05 40.13 -2.41
CA ASN A 6 2.14 39.14 -1.87
C ASN A 6 2.95 37.95 -1.34
N PHE A 7 3.32 38.03 -0.05
CA PHE A 7 4.08 36.99 0.61
C PHE A 7 3.30 35.68 0.73
N GLU A 8 1.96 35.71 0.77
CA GLU A 8 1.16 34.49 0.91
C GLU A 8 1.27 33.58 -0.31
N ASP A 9 1.16 34.14 -1.51
CA ASP A 9 1.30 33.37 -2.75
C ASP A 9 2.72 32.84 -2.92
N THR A 10 3.72 33.65 -2.53
CA THR A 10 5.12 33.24 -2.57
C THR A 10 5.39 32.08 -1.58
N CYS A 11 4.84 32.16 -0.37
CA CYS A 11 4.93 31.09 0.63
C CYS A 11 4.27 29.79 0.14
N LYS A 12 3.10 29.86 -0.51
CA LYS A 12 2.47 28.69 -1.14
C LYS A 12 3.38 28.08 -2.21
N GLY A 13 3.99 28.92 -3.05
CA GLY A 13 4.95 28.45 -4.06
C GLY A 13 6.12 27.68 -3.43
N PHE A 14 6.70 28.16 -2.33
CA PHE A 14 7.75 27.42 -1.63
C PHE A 14 7.27 26.10 -1.02
N LEU A 15 6.04 26.02 -0.52
CA LEU A 15 5.47 24.79 0.00
C LEU A 15 5.25 23.73 -1.08
N GLU A 16 4.82 24.15 -2.29
CA GLU A 16 4.71 23.23 -3.43
C GLU A 16 6.07 22.73 -3.88
N VAL A 17 7.10 23.60 -3.94
CA VAL A 17 8.48 23.20 -4.23
C VAL A 17 9.00 22.20 -3.20
N ALA A 18 8.74 22.44 -1.91
CA ALA A 18 9.15 21.51 -0.85
C ALA A 18 8.44 20.16 -0.95
N LYS A 19 7.13 20.17 -1.29
CA LYS A 19 6.36 18.94 -1.52
C LYS A 19 6.94 18.16 -2.70
N GLU A 20 7.23 18.82 -3.81
CA GLU A 20 7.80 18.17 -4.99
C GLU A 20 9.20 17.63 -4.72
N ALA A 21 10.04 18.38 -4.00
CA ALA A 21 11.38 17.92 -3.61
C ALA A 21 11.33 16.65 -2.74
N VAL A 22 10.36 16.56 -1.83
CA VAL A 22 10.10 15.33 -1.06
C VAL A 22 9.76 14.17 -1.99
N LEU A 23 8.80 14.35 -2.92
CA LEU A 23 8.39 13.29 -3.84
C LEU A 23 9.53 12.84 -4.75
N GLN A 24 10.33 13.78 -5.25
CA GLN A 24 11.51 13.46 -6.06
C GLN A 24 12.57 12.67 -5.27
N THR A 25 12.70 12.94 -3.97
CA THR A 25 13.61 12.18 -3.09
C THR A 25 13.13 10.75 -2.91
N VAL A 26 11.81 10.53 -2.80
CA VAL A 26 11.22 9.18 -2.79
C VAL A 26 11.50 8.46 -4.12
N SER A 27 11.25 9.11 -5.26
CA SER A 27 11.50 8.52 -6.59
C SER A 27 12.97 8.09 -6.74
N VAL A 28 13.94 8.89 -6.29
CA VAL A 28 15.36 8.51 -6.32
C VAL A 28 15.65 7.22 -5.54
N ILE A 29 15.00 7.02 -4.39
CA ILE A 29 15.17 5.79 -3.59
C ILE A 29 14.53 4.58 -4.29
N PHE A 30 13.33 4.74 -4.84
CA PHE A 30 12.62 3.65 -5.53
C PHE A 30 13.18 3.37 -6.94
N GLU A 31 13.99 4.27 -7.48
CA GLU A 31 14.77 4.09 -8.71
C GLU A 31 16.17 3.51 -8.45
N ASP A 32 16.59 3.40 -7.19
CA ASP A 32 17.84 2.74 -6.85
C ASP A 32 17.80 1.26 -7.29
N PRO A 33 18.80 0.77 -8.06
CA PRO A 33 18.80 -0.60 -8.54
C PRO A 33 18.72 -1.66 -7.43
N GLY A 34 19.33 -1.40 -6.27
CA GLY A 34 19.28 -2.33 -5.13
C GLY A 34 17.87 -2.41 -4.54
N VAL A 35 17.18 -1.28 -4.43
CA VAL A 35 15.76 -1.23 -4.00
C VAL A 35 14.86 -1.90 -5.03
N GLN A 36 15.03 -1.60 -6.32
CA GLN A 36 14.25 -2.23 -7.39
C GLN A 36 14.43 -3.75 -7.43
N ASP A 37 15.66 -4.24 -7.25
CA ASP A 37 15.97 -5.66 -7.21
C ASP A 37 15.28 -6.38 -6.03
N LEU A 38 15.16 -5.71 -4.87
CA LEU A 38 14.40 -6.23 -3.73
C LEU A 38 12.90 -6.24 -4.01
N LEU A 39 12.36 -5.10 -4.48
CA LEU A 39 10.92 -4.95 -4.74
C LEU A 39 10.43 -5.93 -5.82
N ALA A 40 11.22 -6.19 -6.86
CA ALA A 40 10.90 -7.16 -7.91
C ALA A 40 10.74 -8.60 -7.38
N LYS A 41 11.28 -8.90 -6.18
CA LYS A 41 11.22 -10.22 -5.55
C LYS A 41 10.05 -10.38 -4.58
N VAL A 42 9.22 -9.35 -4.37
CA VAL A 42 8.00 -9.46 -3.58
C VAL A 42 7.08 -10.54 -4.18
N TYR A 43 6.49 -11.39 -3.34
CA TYR A 43 5.77 -12.62 -3.73
C TYR A 43 6.59 -13.69 -4.48
N GLN A 44 7.92 -13.60 -4.45
CA GLN A 44 8.81 -14.66 -4.91
C GLN A 44 9.40 -15.46 -3.74
N LYS A 45 10.33 -16.37 -4.05
CA LYS A 45 10.94 -17.25 -3.05
C LYS A 45 11.68 -16.48 -1.95
N ASP A 46 12.53 -15.52 -2.31
CA ASP A 46 13.30 -14.73 -1.33
C ASP A 46 12.36 -13.95 -0.39
N TRP A 47 11.20 -13.52 -0.90
CA TRP A 47 10.15 -12.88 -0.09
C TRP A 47 9.49 -13.88 0.86
N MET A 48 9.17 -15.09 0.37
CA MET A 48 8.61 -16.16 1.21
C MET A 48 9.54 -16.52 2.37
N ASP A 49 10.85 -16.53 2.10
CA ASP A 49 11.89 -16.78 3.09
C ASP A 49 12.12 -15.60 4.06
N GLY A 50 11.37 -14.50 3.93
CA GLY A 50 11.39 -13.32 4.80
C GLY A 50 12.49 -12.29 4.49
N MET A 51 13.36 -12.56 3.50
CA MET A 51 14.56 -11.75 3.25
C MET A 51 14.24 -10.39 2.62
N VAL A 52 13.25 -10.34 1.74
CA VAL A 52 12.97 -9.14 0.94
C VAL A 52 12.55 -7.97 1.82
N THR A 53 11.54 -8.16 2.68
CA THR A 53 10.98 -7.10 3.52
C THR A 53 11.97 -6.63 4.58
N GLU A 54 12.73 -7.56 5.18
CA GLU A 54 13.79 -7.25 6.15
C GLU A 54 14.91 -6.41 5.52
N TYR A 55 15.37 -6.77 4.33
CA TYR A 55 16.41 -6.01 3.64
C TYR A 55 15.89 -4.67 3.10
N LEU A 56 14.62 -4.60 2.71
CA LEU A 56 14.00 -3.36 2.28
C LEU A 56 13.95 -2.34 3.43
N VAL A 57 13.47 -2.73 4.62
CA VAL A 57 13.43 -1.81 5.77
C VAL A 57 14.83 -1.44 6.28
N ALA A 58 15.80 -2.35 6.20
CA ALA A 58 17.20 -2.01 6.51
C ALA A 58 17.75 -0.97 5.53
N THR A 59 17.50 -1.13 4.24
CA THR A 59 17.91 -0.17 3.20
C THR A 59 17.22 1.18 3.39
N PHE A 60 15.92 1.19 3.71
CA PHE A 60 15.22 2.42 4.04
C PHE A 60 15.75 3.08 5.32
N ALA A 61 16.15 2.32 6.34
CA ALA A 61 16.74 2.88 7.55
C ALA A 61 18.01 3.69 7.24
N ASP A 62 18.87 3.19 6.34
CA ASP A 62 20.08 3.90 5.89
C ASP A 62 19.70 5.20 5.16
N TYR A 63 18.81 5.13 4.16
CA TYR A 63 18.33 6.31 3.44
C TYR A 63 17.66 7.34 4.36
N PHE A 64 16.83 6.88 5.30
CA PHE A 64 16.12 7.74 6.23
C PHE A 64 17.10 8.43 7.18
N GLY A 65 18.14 7.72 7.62
CA GLY A 65 19.24 8.26 8.38
C GLY A 65 19.90 9.45 7.67
N ASP A 66 20.24 9.26 6.39
CA ASP A 66 20.88 10.31 5.57
C ASP A 66 19.94 11.48 5.28
N VAL A 67 18.73 11.22 4.79
CA VAL A 67 17.76 12.26 4.41
C VAL A 67 17.40 13.15 5.61
N LYS A 68 17.23 12.56 6.79
CA LYS A 68 16.89 13.28 8.03
C LYS A 68 17.92 14.34 8.42
N LEU A 69 19.16 14.23 7.95
CA LEU A 69 20.21 15.22 8.22
C LEU A 69 20.01 16.53 7.43
N TYR A 70 19.29 16.49 6.31
CA TYR A 70 19.23 17.59 5.35
C TYR A 70 17.88 18.30 5.25
N ILE A 71 16.80 17.69 5.76
CA ILE A 71 15.44 18.25 5.66
C ILE A 71 14.82 18.47 7.04
N GLU A 72 13.91 19.45 7.15
CA GLU A 72 13.20 19.71 8.40
C GLU A 72 12.29 18.54 8.81
N ASP A 73 12.09 18.36 10.13
CA ASP A 73 11.35 17.22 10.70
C ASP A 73 9.96 17.01 10.09
N ARG A 74 9.24 18.11 9.82
CA ARG A 74 7.91 18.03 9.20
C ARG A 74 7.98 17.49 7.77
N SER A 75 8.96 17.95 6.98
CA SER A 75 9.17 17.46 5.62
C SER A 75 9.69 16.02 5.63
N PHE A 76 10.53 15.64 6.61
CA PHE A 76 10.95 14.27 6.82
C PHE A 76 9.79 13.31 7.09
N ARG A 77 8.86 13.67 7.99
CA ARG A 77 7.67 12.84 8.24
C ARG A 77 6.83 12.65 6.98
N ARG A 78 6.68 13.69 6.16
CA ARG A 78 5.95 13.60 4.86
C ARG A 78 6.69 12.71 3.87
N PHE A 79 8.01 12.81 3.81
CA PHE A 79 8.85 11.93 3.01
C PHE A 79 8.68 10.46 3.40
N VAL A 80 8.70 10.15 4.70
CA VAL A 80 8.48 8.79 5.20
C VAL A 80 7.07 8.29 4.89
N GLU A 81 6.05 9.15 5.05
CA GLU A 81 4.67 8.83 4.65
C GLU A 81 4.57 8.47 3.16
N SER A 82 5.27 9.20 2.28
CA SER A 82 5.32 8.91 0.85
C SER A 82 6.09 7.63 0.53
N CYS A 83 7.20 7.32 1.23
CA CYS A 83 7.87 6.02 1.09
C CYS A 83 6.98 4.85 1.52
N LEU A 84 6.21 5.00 2.60
CA LEU A 84 5.24 3.99 3.01
C LEU A 84 4.17 3.80 1.94
N GLU A 85 3.59 4.89 1.43
CA GLU A 85 2.58 4.84 0.38
C GLU A 85 3.09 4.09 -0.87
N GLU A 86 4.26 4.46 -1.38
CA GLU A 86 4.86 3.78 -2.54
C GLU A 86 5.15 2.30 -2.26
N THR A 87 5.61 1.96 -1.04
CA THR A 87 5.83 0.56 -0.63
C THR A 87 4.52 -0.23 -0.67
N ILE A 88 3.43 0.32 -0.12
CA ILE A 88 2.12 -0.34 -0.14
C ILE A 88 1.64 -0.52 -1.59
N VAL A 89 1.77 0.51 -2.44
CA VAL A 89 1.40 0.39 -3.87
C VAL A 89 2.16 -0.76 -4.54
N VAL A 90 3.48 -0.84 -4.35
CA VAL A 90 4.30 -1.90 -4.94
C VAL A 90 3.89 -3.29 -4.44
N TYR A 91 3.60 -3.44 -3.14
CA TYR A 91 3.12 -4.71 -2.59
C TYR A 91 1.76 -5.11 -3.17
N VAL A 92 0.83 -4.16 -3.27
CA VAL A 92 -0.49 -4.39 -3.88
C VAL A 92 -0.35 -4.78 -5.35
N ASP A 93 0.47 -4.07 -6.11
CA ASP A 93 0.69 -4.35 -7.54
C ASP A 93 1.30 -5.73 -7.77
N HIS A 94 2.29 -6.13 -6.96
CA HIS A 94 2.88 -7.48 -7.05
C HIS A 94 1.88 -8.56 -6.65
N LEU A 95 1.04 -8.32 -5.63
CA LEU A 95 -0.03 -9.25 -5.25
C LEU A 95 -1.02 -9.45 -6.38
N LEU A 96 -1.46 -8.36 -7.02
CA LEU A 96 -2.49 -8.37 -8.05
C LEU A 96 -1.97 -8.74 -9.45
N SER A 97 -0.66 -8.91 -9.62
CA SER A 97 -0.02 -9.28 -10.89
C SER A 97 0.67 -10.64 -10.85
N GLN A 98 0.92 -11.22 -9.67
CA GLN A 98 1.48 -12.56 -9.56
C GLN A 98 0.54 -13.63 -10.14
N LYS A 99 1.10 -14.82 -10.34
CA LYS A 99 0.37 -15.98 -10.90
C LYS A 99 0.44 -17.22 -10.00
N ASN A 100 1.14 -17.10 -8.87
CA ASN A 100 1.24 -18.18 -7.91
C ASN A 100 -0.03 -18.23 -7.08
N TYR A 101 -0.47 -19.44 -6.75
CA TYR A 101 -1.58 -19.60 -5.85
C TYR A 101 -1.22 -19.11 -4.45
N ILE A 102 -2.18 -18.44 -3.81
CA ILE A 102 -2.08 -18.00 -2.42
C ILE A 102 -2.37 -19.22 -1.54
N LYS A 103 -1.39 -19.55 -0.71
CA LYS A 103 -1.47 -20.62 0.29
C LYS A 103 -1.47 -20.02 1.70
N GLU A 104 -1.71 -20.86 2.70
CA GLU A 104 -1.64 -20.46 4.11
C GLU A 104 -0.27 -19.86 4.48
N GLU A 105 0.83 -20.44 3.99
CA GLU A 105 2.17 -19.88 4.16
C GLU A 105 2.33 -18.48 3.53
N THR A 106 1.65 -18.22 2.42
CA THR A 106 1.63 -16.90 1.76
C THR A 106 0.89 -15.88 2.63
N VAL A 107 -0.28 -16.27 3.16
CA VAL A 107 -1.10 -15.43 4.04
C VAL A 107 -0.32 -15.09 5.33
N GLU A 108 0.35 -16.07 5.93
CA GLU A 108 1.16 -15.82 7.12
C GLU A 108 2.36 -14.91 6.81
N ARG A 109 3.01 -15.10 5.66
CA ARG A 109 4.11 -14.22 5.24
C ARG A 109 3.66 -12.78 5.04
N MET A 110 2.48 -12.56 4.42
CA MET A 110 1.86 -11.23 4.29
C MET A 110 1.63 -10.59 5.67
N ARG A 111 1.10 -11.36 6.64
CA ARG A 111 0.85 -10.89 8.01
C ARG A 111 2.14 -10.45 8.70
N LEU A 112 3.20 -11.23 8.58
CA LEU A 112 4.50 -10.89 9.18
C LEU A 112 5.12 -9.64 8.53
N ASP A 113 4.91 -9.44 7.23
CA ASP A 113 5.37 -8.24 6.53
C ASP A 113 4.60 -6.99 6.96
N GLU A 114 3.28 -7.10 7.17
CA GLU A 114 2.47 -6.04 7.79
C GLU A 114 3.07 -5.60 9.13
N GLU A 115 3.48 -6.55 9.97
CA GLU A 115 4.12 -6.26 11.27
C GLU A 115 5.47 -5.55 11.09
N VAL A 116 6.34 -6.04 10.21
CA VAL A 116 7.66 -5.43 9.95
C VAL A 116 7.51 -4.00 9.43
N LEU A 117 6.61 -3.78 8.46
CA LEU A 117 6.36 -2.45 7.91
C LEU A 117 5.75 -1.52 8.98
N MET A 118 4.77 -2.00 9.74
CA MET A 118 4.16 -1.23 10.83
C MET A 118 5.20 -0.79 11.86
N ASP A 119 6.01 -1.73 12.34
CA ASP A 119 7.00 -1.51 13.37
C ASP A 119 8.09 -0.54 12.90
N PHE A 120 8.56 -0.67 11.66
CA PHE A 120 9.55 0.23 11.08
C PHE A 120 9.01 1.65 10.89
N PHE A 121 7.91 1.82 10.15
CA PHE A 121 7.45 3.15 9.76
C PHE A 121 6.90 3.98 10.93
N ARG A 122 6.35 3.34 11.98
CA ARG A 122 5.80 4.07 13.15
C ARG A 122 6.87 4.75 14.00
N GLU A 123 8.14 4.35 13.87
CA GLU A 123 9.27 5.01 14.55
C GLU A 123 9.57 6.40 13.96
N HIS A 124 9.10 6.66 12.74
CA HIS A 124 9.51 7.80 11.95
C HIS A 124 8.36 8.78 11.63
N THR A 125 7.11 8.33 11.72
CA THR A 125 5.93 9.18 11.46
C THR A 125 4.73 8.83 12.37
N SER A 126 3.55 9.39 12.08
CA SER A 126 2.34 9.17 12.88
C SER A 126 1.87 7.72 12.83
N VAL A 127 1.77 7.08 14.00
CA VAL A 127 1.24 5.71 14.18
C VAL A 127 -0.07 5.51 13.42
N THR A 128 -1.06 6.40 13.62
CA THR A 128 -2.37 6.30 12.96
C THR A 128 -2.27 6.37 11.43
N LYS A 129 -1.33 7.15 10.88
CA LYS A 129 -1.12 7.18 9.42
C LYS A 129 -0.51 5.88 8.91
N VAL A 130 0.42 5.31 9.66
CA VAL A 130 1.02 4.01 9.34
C VAL A 130 -0.04 2.91 9.40
N GLU A 131 -0.81 2.85 10.48
CA GLU A 131 -1.93 1.91 10.66
C GLU A 131 -2.92 1.99 9.51
N ASN A 132 -3.36 3.20 9.17
CA ASN A 132 -4.32 3.40 8.09
C ASN A 132 -3.80 2.92 6.73
N ARG A 133 -2.49 3.03 6.49
CA ARG A 133 -1.88 2.71 5.20
C ARG A 133 -1.53 1.22 5.09
N VAL A 134 -0.99 0.63 6.16
CA VAL A 134 -0.70 -0.82 6.26
C VAL A 134 -2.00 -1.64 6.28
N ARG A 135 -3.11 -1.11 6.80
CA ARG A 135 -4.43 -1.76 6.75
C ARG A 135 -4.82 -2.20 5.34
N ILE A 136 -4.41 -1.49 4.28
CA ILE A 136 -4.68 -1.91 2.90
C ILE A 136 -4.11 -3.31 2.62
N LEU A 137 -2.92 -3.64 3.14
CA LEU A 137 -2.35 -4.98 3.00
C LEU A 137 -3.13 -6.01 3.83
N ALA A 138 -3.51 -5.66 5.06
CA ALA A 138 -4.30 -6.53 5.92
C ALA A 138 -5.67 -6.86 5.31
N ASP A 139 -6.35 -5.86 4.77
CA ASP A 139 -7.62 -5.99 4.06
C ASP A 139 -7.52 -6.95 2.87
N LEU A 140 -6.47 -6.82 2.04
CA LEU A 140 -6.23 -7.72 0.92
C LEU A 140 -5.82 -9.12 1.37
N ARG A 141 -5.07 -9.25 2.47
CA ARG A 141 -4.75 -10.53 3.09
C ARG A 141 -6.01 -11.23 3.59
N GLU A 142 -6.92 -10.49 4.22
CA GLU A 142 -8.21 -11.00 4.69
C GLU A 142 -9.04 -11.51 3.51
N LEU A 143 -9.20 -10.73 2.44
CA LEU A 143 -9.84 -11.20 1.19
C LEU A 143 -9.14 -12.43 0.63
N ALA A 144 -7.81 -12.44 0.58
CA ALA A 144 -7.01 -13.54 0.10
C ALA A 144 -7.07 -14.78 0.99
N SER A 145 -7.63 -14.68 2.20
CA SER A 145 -7.80 -15.78 3.15
C SER A 145 -9.26 -16.24 3.30
N ALA A 146 -10.22 -15.47 2.78
CA ALA A 146 -11.65 -15.72 2.94
C ALA A 146 -12.08 -17.11 2.43
N GLU A 147 -12.94 -17.77 3.21
CA GLU A 147 -13.31 -19.19 3.02
C GLU A 147 -14.76 -19.38 2.58
N SER A 148 -15.55 -18.31 2.52
CA SER A 148 -16.98 -18.37 2.17
C SER A 148 -17.43 -17.10 1.48
N LEU A 149 -18.53 -17.20 0.72
CA LEU A 149 -19.19 -16.05 0.10
C LEU A 149 -19.47 -14.93 1.10
N ASP A 150 -20.07 -15.25 2.24
CA ASP A 150 -20.41 -14.28 3.29
C ASP A 150 -19.15 -13.56 3.81
N SER A 151 -18.04 -14.29 3.97
CA SER A 151 -16.76 -13.70 4.38
C SER A 151 -16.22 -12.74 3.33
N PHE A 152 -16.22 -13.12 2.05
CA PHE A 152 -15.79 -12.23 0.96
C PHE A 152 -16.61 -10.94 0.93
N THR A 153 -17.94 -11.05 0.98
CA THR A 153 -18.84 -9.88 0.92
C THR A 153 -18.68 -8.97 2.13
N LEU A 154 -18.52 -9.53 3.33
CA LEU A 154 -18.32 -8.76 4.56
C LEU A 154 -16.99 -8.01 4.52
N ILE A 155 -15.89 -8.70 4.19
CA ILE A 155 -14.56 -8.08 4.12
C ILE A 155 -14.56 -6.99 3.06
N TYR A 156 -15.10 -7.26 1.87
CA TYR A 156 -15.12 -6.26 0.79
C TYR A 156 -15.98 -5.04 1.13
N THR A 157 -17.11 -5.23 1.80
CA THR A 157 -17.91 -4.12 2.32
C THR A 157 -17.10 -3.24 3.29
N ASN A 158 -16.38 -3.86 4.23
CA ASN A 158 -15.53 -3.14 5.19
C ASN A 158 -14.37 -2.40 4.49
N ILE A 159 -13.83 -2.97 3.41
CA ILE A 159 -12.82 -2.30 2.58
C ILE A 159 -13.39 -1.01 2.00
N LEU A 160 -14.58 -1.06 1.40
CA LEU A 160 -15.20 0.10 0.78
C LEU A 160 -15.55 1.22 1.77
N GLU A 161 -15.75 0.91 3.06
CA GLU A 161 -15.91 1.94 4.09
C GLU A 161 -14.66 2.81 4.28
N HIS A 162 -13.47 2.29 3.97
CA HIS A 162 -12.19 2.95 4.21
C HIS A 162 -11.40 3.26 2.93
N GLN A 163 -11.67 2.52 1.84
CA GLN A 163 -11.09 2.63 0.50
C GLN A 163 -12.23 2.53 -0.53
N PRO A 164 -13.09 3.57 -0.64
CA PRO A 164 -14.27 3.54 -1.52
C PRO A 164 -13.93 3.44 -3.00
N ASP A 165 -12.68 3.76 -3.37
CA ASP A 165 -12.13 3.65 -4.71
C ASP A 165 -11.57 2.25 -5.04
N CYS A 166 -11.62 1.29 -4.11
CA CYS A 166 -11.15 -0.09 -4.33
C CYS A 166 -12.06 -0.84 -5.32
N PRO A 167 -11.60 -1.11 -6.56
CA PRO A 167 -12.46 -1.64 -7.61
C PRO A 167 -12.73 -3.15 -7.39
N SER A 168 -13.92 -3.61 -7.78
CA SER A 168 -14.34 -5.02 -7.60
C SER A 168 -13.42 -6.04 -8.29
N GLU A 169 -12.67 -5.60 -9.31
CA GLU A 169 -11.64 -6.35 -10.02
C GLU A 169 -10.51 -6.85 -9.10
N VAL A 170 -10.29 -6.18 -7.96
CA VAL A 170 -9.37 -6.65 -6.91
C VAL A 170 -9.83 -8.00 -6.36
N VAL A 171 -11.14 -8.14 -6.08
CA VAL A 171 -11.73 -9.39 -5.60
C VAL A 171 -11.60 -10.48 -6.67
N GLU A 172 -11.91 -10.16 -7.94
CA GLU A 172 -11.76 -11.10 -9.05
C GLU A 172 -10.34 -11.66 -9.14
N LYS A 173 -9.33 -10.79 -9.06
CA LYS A 173 -7.93 -11.19 -9.09
C LYS A 173 -7.56 -12.09 -7.90
N LEU A 174 -7.94 -11.72 -6.68
CA LEU A 174 -7.61 -12.51 -5.50
C LEU A 174 -8.31 -13.87 -5.49
N VAL A 175 -9.57 -13.94 -5.88
CA VAL A 175 -10.32 -15.21 -6.03
C VAL A 175 -9.65 -16.11 -7.07
N ALA A 176 -9.14 -15.54 -8.18
CA ALA A 176 -8.43 -16.31 -9.20
C ALA A 176 -7.09 -16.90 -8.72
N LEU A 177 -6.48 -16.32 -7.68
CA LEU A 177 -5.25 -16.80 -7.05
C LEU A 177 -5.50 -17.82 -5.94
N ARG A 178 -6.76 -18.21 -5.66
CA ARG A 178 -7.10 -19.18 -4.62
C ARG A 178 -7.25 -20.59 -5.19
N GLU A 179 -6.61 -21.55 -4.54
CA GLU A 179 -6.90 -22.97 -4.76
C GLU A 179 -8.15 -23.40 -3.99
N GLY A 180 -8.90 -24.35 -4.55
CA GLY A 180 -10.00 -25.00 -3.83
C GLY A 180 -11.36 -24.30 -3.90
N ILE A 181 -11.46 -23.08 -4.42
CA ILE A 181 -12.76 -22.42 -4.63
C ILE A 181 -13.43 -23.00 -5.89
N PRO A 182 -14.62 -23.62 -5.78
CA PRO A 182 -15.36 -24.10 -6.94
C PRO A 182 -15.69 -22.96 -7.91
N ARG A 183 -15.57 -23.21 -9.22
CA ARG A 183 -15.82 -22.19 -10.26
C ARG A 183 -17.19 -21.50 -10.16
N LYS A 184 -18.22 -22.22 -9.67
CA LYS A 184 -19.54 -21.63 -9.45
C LYS A 184 -19.50 -20.59 -8.33
N GLU A 185 -18.89 -20.94 -7.20
CA GLU A 185 -18.75 -20.07 -6.03
C GLU A 185 -17.85 -18.87 -6.35
N ALA A 186 -16.74 -19.08 -7.05
CA ALA A 186 -15.88 -17.98 -7.50
C ALA A 186 -16.65 -16.93 -8.33
N LYS A 187 -17.55 -17.38 -9.22
CA LYS A 187 -18.39 -16.46 -10.00
C LYS A 187 -19.42 -15.72 -9.15
N GLU A 188 -19.98 -16.40 -8.15
CA GLU A 188 -20.95 -15.84 -7.23
C GLU A 188 -20.30 -14.75 -6.36
N VAL A 189 -19.12 -15.03 -5.80
CA VAL A 189 -18.30 -14.06 -5.05
C VAL A 189 -18.03 -12.80 -5.87
N VAL A 190 -17.53 -12.96 -7.10
CA VAL A 190 -17.21 -11.82 -7.97
C VAL A 190 -18.46 -11.01 -8.33
N GLN A 191 -19.58 -11.68 -8.60
CA GLN A 191 -20.83 -11.01 -8.93
C GLN A 191 -21.39 -10.20 -7.74
N GLU A 192 -21.44 -10.80 -6.55
CA GLU A 192 -21.94 -10.15 -5.33
C GLU A 192 -21.05 -8.96 -4.94
N CYS A 193 -19.73 -9.13 -4.96
CA CYS A 193 -18.81 -8.02 -4.66
C CYS A 193 -18.94 -6.88 -5.68
N LYS A 194 -19.15 -7.21 -6.96
CA LYS A 194 -19.42 -6.19 -7.98
C LYS A 194 -20.70 -5.41 -7.70
N GLU A 195 -21.77 -6.09 -7.31
CA GLU A 195 -23.03 -5.44 -6.92
C GLU A 195 -22.87 -4.56 -5.68
N ILE A 196 -22.08 -5.01 -4.69
CA ILE A 196 -21.72 -4.19 -3.51
C ILE A 196 -21.00 -2.90 -3.94
N TYR A 197 -20.00 -3.01 -4.82
CA TYR A 197 -19.28 -1.84 -5.34
C TYR A 197 -20.19 -0.89 -6.11
N GLU A 198 -21.02 -1.41 -7.02
CA GLU A 198 -21.97 -0.59 -7.78
C GLU A 198 -22.97 0.14 -6.87
N ASN A 199 -23.38 -0.50 -5.76
CA ASN A 199 -24.30 0.10 -4.78
C ASN A 199 -23.61 1.10 -3.84
N SER A 200 -22.29 0.99 -3.61
CA SER A 200 -21.54 1.97 -2.80
C SER A 200 -21.31 3.28 -3.55
N LEU A 201 -21.34 3.26 -4.89
CA LEU A 201 -21.22 4.44 -5.74
C LEU A 201 -22.53 5.25 -5.74
N ILE A 202 -22.78 6.04 -4.69
CA ILE A 202 -23.87 7.03 -4.70
C ILE A 202 -23.50 8.15 -5.71
N ASP A 203 -24.38 8.40 -6.69
CA ASP A 203 -24.20 9.43 -7.74
C ASP A 203 -22.98 9.27 -8.68
N GLY A 204 -22.44 8.05 -8.81
CA GLY A 204 -21.43 7.73 -9.83
C GLY A 204 -20.05 8.34 -9.62
N ASN A 205 -19.72 8.72 -8.38
CA ASN A 205 -18.36 9.07 -7.98
C ASN A 205 -17.93 8.23 -6.76
N PRO A 206 -16.66 7.80 -6.70
CA PRO A 206 -16.10 7.19 -5.49
C PRO A 206 -16.06 8.17 -4.31
#